data_AF-A0A8H4V3Z1-F1
#
_entry.id   AF-A0A8H4V3Z1-F1
#
_cell.length_a   1.000
_cell.length_b   1.000
_cell.length_c   1.000
_cell.angle_alpha   90.00
_cell.angle_beta   90.00
_cell.angle_gamma   90.00
#
_symmetry.space_group_name_H-M   'P 1'
#
loop_
_entity.id
_entity.type
_entity.pdbx_description
1 polymer ?
#
loop_
_entity_poly.entity_id
_entity_poly.type
_entity_poly.pdbx_seq_one_letter_code
_entity_poly.pdbx_strand_id
1 'polypeptide(L)'
;MFDHDAAAPLAGAIATVIIFAAVGSAALAIYRLCFSPLALARVPGPKIAAVTAWYEFYWDCVQQGRYLFKIEQMHQKYGPIVRINPWEVHIQDPSYWDTIYTNNKIDKDAWFYRAFGDNRGTVGTGPWDLHRRRRAAMAKFFSAANVARLEPKVLAR
;
A
#
# COMPACT_ATOMS: atom_id res chain seq x y z
N MET A 1 49.69 21.80 -13.61
CA MET A 1 49.44 20.64 -14.49
C MET A 1 48.49 19.74 -13.73
N PHE A 2 47.19 20.04 -13.82
CA PHE A 2 46.13 19.31 -13.14
C PHE A 2 45.43 18.45 -14.19
N ASP A 3 45.36 17.15 -13.93
CA ASP A 3 44.86 16.11 -14.85
C ASP A 3 43.45 16.43 -15.37
N HIS A 4 43.36 16.74 -16.66
CA HIS A 4 42.09 16.89 -17.38
C HIS A 4 41.48 15.53 -17.76
N ASP A 5 42.24 14.44 -17.58
CA ASP A 5 41.96 13.11 -18.10
C ASP A 5 41.17 12.21 -17.13
N ALA A 6 41.12 12.57 -15.84
CA ALA A 6 40.39 11.80 -14.83
C ALA A 6 38.86 11.96 -14.92
N ALA A 7 38.36 13.00 -15.58
CA ALA A 7 36.92 13.29 -15.68
C ALA A 7 36.19 12.50 -16.77
N ALA A 8 36.88 12.15 -17.87
CA ALA A 8 36.34 11.39 -18.99
C ALA A 8 35.86 9.95 -18.62
N PRO A 9 36.62 9.13 -17.87
CA PRO A 9 36.15 7.80 -17.48
C PRO A 9 34.99 7.85 -16.47
N LEU A 10 34.93 8.87 -15.62
CA LEU A 10 33.84 9.07 -14.66
C LEU A 10 32.52 9.43 -15.37
N ALA A 11 32.57 10.33 -16.34
CA ALA A 11 31.42 10.70 -17.15
C ALA A 11 30.86 9.50 -17.95
N GLY A 12 31.74 8.68 -18.52
CA GLY A 12 31.37 7.45 -19.22
C GLY A 12 30.66 6.44 -18.29
N ALA A 13 31.21 6.21 -17.10
CA ALA A 13 30.61 5.32 -16.11
C ALA A 13 29.23 5.78 -15.65
N ILE A 14 29.05 7.09 -15.40
CA ILE A 14 27.76 7.68 -15.03
C ILE A 14 26.73 7.48 -16.14
N ALA A 15 27.11 7.73 -17.40
CA ALA A 15 26.22 7.54 -18.54
C ALA A 15 25.77 6.08 -18.67
N THR A 16 26.67 5.11 -18.50
CA THR A 16 26.33 3.68 -18.52
C THR A 16 25.35 3.31 -17.41
N VAL A 17 25.54 3.81 -16.19
CA VAL A 17 24.61 3.59 -15.07
C VAL A 17 23.23 4.17 -15.37
N ILE A 18 23.16 5.38 -15.91
CA ILE A 18 21.88 6.03 -16.29
C ILE A 18 21.16 5.22 -17.36
N ILE A 19 21.87 4.78 -18.40
CA ILE A 19 21.30 3.96 -19.47
C ILE A 19 20.75 2.64 -18.91
N PHE A 20 21.53 1.95 -18.07
CA PHE A 20 21.09 0.71 -17.45
C PHE A 20 19.86 0.91 -16.56
N ALA A 21 19.85 1.98 -15.74
CA ALA A 21 18.71 2.33 -14.91
C ALA A 21 17.46 2.68 -15.74
N ALA A 22 17.63 3.40 -16.86
CA ALA A 22 16.54 3.76 -17.76
C ALA A 22 15.94 2.53 -18.44
N VAL A 23 16.78 1.63 -18.96
CA VAL A 23 16.34 0.36 -19.57
C VAL A 23 15.64 -0.51 -18.53
N GLY A 24 16.22 -0.65 -17.34
CA GLY A 24 15.61 -1.42 -16.24
C GLY A 24 14.26 -0.85 -15.81
N SER A 25 14.15 0.47 -15.71
CA SER A 25 12.89 1.15 -15.36
C SER A 25 11.82 0.98 -16.44
N ALA A 26 12.20 1.07 -17.72
CA ALA A 26 11.30 0.84 -18.84
C ALA A 26 10.81 -0.61 -18.89
N ALA A 27 11.71 -1.58 -18.73
CA ALA A 27 11.36 -3.00 -18.67
C ALA A 27 10.39 -3.29 -17.51
N LEU A 28 10.66 -2.72 -16.33
CA LEU A 28 9.79 -2.85 -15.17
C LEU A 28 8.41 -2.21 -15.38
N ALA A 29 8.36 -1.04 -16.03
CA ALA A 29 7.10 -0.38 -16.37
C ALA A 29 6.25 -1.24 -17.33
N ILE A 30 6.88 -1.81 -18.37
CA ILE A 30 6.22 -2.72 -19.30
C ILE A 30 5.71 -3.95 -18.58
N TYR A 31 6.54 -4.55 -17.71
CA TYR A 31 6.13 -5.68 -16.88
C TYR A 31 4.91 -5.35 -16.02
N ARG A 32 4.92 -4.21 -15.31
CA ARG A 32 3.82 -3.81 -14.44
C ARG A 32 2.53 -3.49 -15.19
N LEU A 33 2.63 -2.96 -16.40
CA LEU A 33 1.48 -2.61 -17.24
C LEU A 33 0.87 -3.81 -17.97
N CYS A 34 1.68 -4.79 -18.37
CA CYS A 34 1.24 -5.88 -19.25
C CYS A 34 1.20 -7.26 -18.57
N PHE A 35 2.12 -7.53 -17.64
CA PHE A 35 2.38 -8.87 -17.11
C PHE A 35 2.20 -8.99 -15.59
N SER A 36 1.89 -7.90 -14.90
CA SER A 36 1.57 -7.99 -13.47
C SER A 36 0.24 -8.71 -13.22
N PRO A 37 0.05 -9.34 -12.04
CA PRO A 37 -1.21 -9.99 -11.70
C PRO A 37 -2.43 -9.06 -11.87
N LEU A 38 -2.29 -7.78 -11.51
CA LEU A 38 -3.36 -6.77 -11.65
C LEU A 38 -3.64 -6.40 -13.11
N ALA A 39 -2.60 -6.37 -13.95
CA ALA A 39 -2.77 -6.16 -15.39
C ALA A 39 -3.47 -7.35 -16.05
N LEU A 40 -3.11 -8.57 -15.67
CA LEU A 40 -3.74 -9.81 -16.15
C LEU A 40 -5.20 -9.90 -15.70
N ALA A 41 -5.50 -9.45 -14.48
CA ALA A 41 -6.87 -9.30 -13.97
C ALA A 41 -7.63 -8.11 -14.59
N ARG A 42 -7.02 -7.36 -15.52
CA ARG A 42 -7.59 -6.22 -16.23
C ARG A 42 -8.18 -5.15 -15.31
N VAL A 43 -7.58 -4.93 -14.15
CA VAL A 43 -8.06 -3.93 -13.20
C VAL A 43 -7.84 -2.53 -13.79
N PRO A 44 -8.91 -1.72 -13.96
CA PRO A 44 -8.79 -0.41 -14.58
C PRO A 44 -8.15 0.60 -13.61
N GLY A 45 -7.53 1.65 -14.14
CA GLY A 45 -6.94 2.71 -13.32
C GLY A 45 -5.97 3.60 -14.12
N PRO A 46 -5.41 4.65 -13.50
CA PRO A 46 -4.40 5.48 -14.12
C PRO A 46 -3.15 4.67 -14.46
N LYS A 47 -2.64 4.77 -15.70
CA LYS A 47 -1.42 4.06 -16.12
C LYS A 47 -0.21 4.42 -15.26
N ILE A 48 -0.12 5.67 -14.78
CA ILE A 48 0.98 6.10 -13.90
C ILE A 48 0.93 5.40 -12.54
N ALA A 49 -0.28 5.20 -11.98
CA ALA A 49 -0.51 4.43 -10.75
C ALA A 49 -0.15 2.94 -10.94
N ALA A 50 -0.39 2.41 -12.14
CA ALA A 50 0.01 1.04 -12.47
C ALA A 50 1.54 0.86 -12.58
N VAL A 51 2.29 1.91 -12.95
CA VAL A 51 3.74 1.86 -13.19
C VAL A 51 4.52 2.11 -11.91
N THR A 52 4.08 3.02 -11.04
CA THR A 52 4.86 3.46 -9.88
C THR A 52 4.02 3.95 -8.70
N ALA A 53 4.56 3.78 -7.49
CA ALA A 53 4.04 4.35 -6.25
C ALA A 53 4.28 5.85 -6.11
N TRP A 54 5.08 6.46 -6.99
CA TRP A 54 5.28 7.92 -7.00
C TRP A 54 3.98 8.70 -7.20
N TYR A 55 2.98 8.09 -7.85
CA TYR A 55 1.69 8.73 -8.05
C TYR A 55 0.93 8.91 -6.73
N GLU A 56 0.84 7.86 -5.92
CA GLU A 56 0.30 7.91 -4.56
C GLU A 56 1.12 8.88 -3.69
N PHE A 57 2.45 8.71 -3.66
CA PHE A 57 3.34 9.57 -2.88
C PHE A 57 3.16 11.06 -3.19
N TYR A 58 2.98 11.42 -4.45
CA TYR A 58 2.73 12.82 -4.83
C TYR A 58 1.46 13.35 -4.16
N TRP A 59 0.36 12.59 -4.20
CA TRP A 59 -0.90 13.06 -3.63
C TRP A 59 -0.91 13.03 -2.09
N ASP A 60 -0.20 12.09 -1.48
CA ASP A 60 -0.15 11.99 -0.03
C ASP A 60 0.88 12.92 0.60
N CYS A 61 2.11 12.94 0.09
CA CYS A 61 3.19 13.72 0.70
C CYS A 61 3.27 15.15 0.16
N VAL A 62 3.07 15.36 -1.14
CA VAL A 62 3.19 16.71 -1.75
C VAL A 62 1.87 17.46 -1.69
N GLN A 63 0.75 16.77 -1.92
CA GLN A 63 -0.59 17.37 -1.92
C GLN A 63 -1.33 17.24 -0.57
N GLN A 64 -0.61 16.98 0.52
CA GLN A 64 -1.13 16.98 1.88
C GLN A 64 -2.28 15.96 2.11
N GLY A 65 -2.07 14.70 1.72
CA GLY A 65 -3.02 13.61 2.01
C GLY A 65 -4.27 13.61 1.13
N ARG A 66 -4.21 14.21 -0.07
CA ARG A 66 -5.37 14.33 -0.96
C ARG A 66 -5.64 13.07 -1.81
N TYR A 67 -4.88 12.00 -1.60
CA TYR A 67 -4.98 10.82 -2.45
C TYR A 67 -6.33 10.13 -2.33
N LEU A 68 -6.94 10.11 -1.14
CA LEU A 68 -8.29 9.56 -0.93
C LEU A 68 -9.34 10.20 -1.86
N PHE A 69 -9.35 11.53 -1.96
CA PHE A 69 -10.26 12.25 -2.88
C PHE A 69 -9.93 11.94 -4.35
N LYS A 70 -8.65 11.69 -4.64
CA LYS A 70 -8.24 11.29 -5.99
C LYS A 70 -8.72 9.88 -6.32
N ILE A 71 -8.71 8.96 -5.35
CA ILE A 71 -9.25 7.60 -5.50
C ILE A 71 -10.76 7.66 -5.75
N GLU A 72 -11.50 8.53 -5.06
CA GLU A 72 -12.92 8.75 -5.33
C GLU A 72 -13.17 9.19 -6.79
N GLN A 73 -12.39 10.15 -7.30
CA GLN A 73 -12.45 10.55 -8.71
C GLN A 73 -12.08 9.40 -9.66
N MET A 74 -11.17 8.51 -9.25
CA MET A 74 -10.86 7.31 -10.03
C MET A 74 -12.06 6.36 -10.07
N HIS A 75 -12.76 6.14 -8.96
CA HIS A 75 -13.97 5.31 -8.95
C HIS A 75 -15.07 5.86 -9.85
N GLN A 76 -15.27 7.17 -9.83
CA GLN A 76 -16.22 7.84 -10.74
C GLN A 76 -15.88 7.62 -12.23
N LYS A 77 -14.58 7.49 -12.56
CA LYS A 77 -14.10 7.35 -13.94
C LYS A 77 -13.96 5.90 -14.41
N TYR A 78 -13.47 5.02 -13.55
CA TYR A 78 -13.01 3.67 -13.90
C TYR A 78 -13.94 2.58 -13.37
N GLY A 79 -14.85 2.90 -12.44
CA GLY A 79 -15.80 1.97 -11.85
C GLY A 79 -15.44 1.56 -10.42
N PRO A 80 -16.12 0.53 -9.87
CA PRO A 80 -16.07 0.19 -8.45
C PRO A 80 -14.77 -0.47 -8.00
N ILE A 81 -13.91 -0.93 -8.91
CA ILE A 81 -12.62 -1.54 -8.58
C ILE A 81 -11.54 -0.81 -9.38
N VAL A 82 -10.60 -0.17 -8.70
CA VAL A 82 -9.58 0.67 -9.34
C VAL A 82 -8.18 0.33 -8.84
N ARG A 83 -7.22 0.30 -9.76
CA ARG A 83 -5.80 0.14 -9.44
C ARG A 83 -5.22 1.48 -8.99
N ILE A 84 -4.75 1.53 -7.76
CA ILE A 84 -4.20 2.76 -7.12
C ILE A 84 -2.67 2.72 -7.02
N ASN A 85 -2.07 1.53 -6.99
CA ASN A 85 -0.61 1.35 -6.94
C ASN A 85 -0.22 0.18 -7.87
N PRO A 86 1.08 -0.09 -8.15
CA PRO A 86 1.45 -1.26 -8.92
C PRO A 86 1.00 -2.59 -8.28
N TRP A 87 0.75 -2.58 -6.96
CA TRP A 87 0.46 -3.76 -6.14
C TRP A 87 -0.90 -3.72 -5.46
N GLU A 88 -1.61 -2.60 -5.53
CA GLU A 88 -2.79 -2.34 -4.72
C GLU A 88 -4.00 -1.92 -5.57
N VAL A 89 -5.17 -2.40 -5.13
CA VAL A 89 -6.47 -2.06 -5.70
C VAL A 89 -7.37 -1.52 -4.61
N HIS A 90 -8.14 -0.49 -4.95
CA HIS A 90 -9.18 0.04 -4.10
C HIS A 90 -10.54 -0.46 -4.61
N ILE A 91 -11.36 -0.94 -3.67
CA ILE A 91 -12.64 -1.60 -3.96
C ILE A 91 -13.75 -0.82 -3.27
N GLN A 92 -14.69 -0.33 -4.06
CA GLN A 92 -15.92 0.34 -3.66
C GLN A 92 -17.13 -0.48 -4.15
N ASP A 93 -17.18 -1.75 -3.72
CA ASP A 93 -18.22 -2.71 -4.10
C ASP A 93 -18.67 -3.52 -2.86
N PRO A 94 -19.93 -3.38 -2.40
CA PRO A 94 -20.45 -4.16 -1.27
C PRO A 94 -20.40 -5.68 -1.48
N SER A 95 -20.42 -6.16 -2.73
CA SER A 95 -20.40 -7.60 -3.02
C SER A 95 -19.10 -8.29 -2.57
N TYR A 96 -18.02 -7.52 -2.40
CA TYR A 96 -16.72 -8.02 -1.92
C TYR A 96 -16.61 -8.08 -0.40
N TRP A 97 -17.64 -7.66 0.35
CA TRP A 97 -17.59 -7.65 1.81
C TRP A 97 -17.23 -9.02 2.39
N ASP A 98 -17.95 -10.06 1.95
CA ASP A 98 -17.70 -11.41 2.43
C ASP A 98 -16.33 -11.94 1.97
N THR A 99 -15.90 -11.57 0.76
CA THR A 99 -14.60 -11.96 0.20
C THR A 99 -13.42 -11.34 0.94
N ILE A 100 -13.56 -10.15 1.53
CA ILE A 100 -12.44 -9.44 2.19
C ILE A 100 -12.52 -9.60 3.71
N TYR A 101 -13.71 -9.38 4.28
CA TYR A 101 -13.89 -9.19 5.72
C TYR A 101 -14.43 -10.41 6.46
N THR A 102 -14.86 -11.49 5.78
CA THR A 102 -15.35 -12.69 6.48
C THR A 102 -14.33 -13.82 6.51
N ASN A 103 -13.91 -14.18 7.72
CA ASN A 103 -13.15 -15.39 8.10
C ASN A 103 -11.97 -15.81 7.20
N ASN A 104 -11.36 -14.86 6.50
CA ASN A 104 -10.22 -15.12 5.64
C ASN A 104 -8.94 -15.26 6.47
N LYS A 105 -8.18 -16.33 6.18
CA LYS A 105 -6.85 -16.57 6.75
C LYS A 105 -5.78 -15.78 5.98
N ILE A 106 -6.03 -14.49 5.77
CA ILE A 106 -5.17 -13.58 5.02
C ILE A 106 -4.24 -12.86 5.99
N ASP A 107 -2.96 -12.89 5.69
CA ASP A 107 -1.95 -12.12 6.39
C ASP A 107 -2.06 -10.64 6.04
N LYS A 108 -1.79 -9.77 7.01
CA LYS A 108 -1.75 -8.34 6.76
C LYS A 108 -0.54 -7.99 5.91
N ASP A 109 -0.70 -6.98 5.05
CA ASP A 109 0.40 -6.50 4.22
C ASP A 109 1.57 -5.99 5.07
N ALA A 110 2.76 -6.54 4.84
CA ALA A 110 3.93 -6.23 5.62
C ALA A 110 4.44 -4.80 5.36
N TRP A 111 4.23 -4.27 4.16
CA TRP A 111 4.69 -2.93 3.81
C TRP A 111 3.90 -1.86 4.58
N PHE A 112 2.56 -1.92 4.53
CA PHE A 112 1.67 -1.00 5.23
C PHE A 112 1.82 -1.09 6.75
N TYR A 113 1.81 -2.31 7.31
CA TYR A 113 1.79 -2.47 8.76
C TYR A 113 3.15 -2.21 9.44
N ARG A 114 4.26 -2.13 8.69
CA ARG A 114 5.56 -1.63 9.22
C ARG A 114 5.48 -0.20 9.76
N ALA A 115 4.54 0.61 9.27
CA ALA A 115 4.33 1.97 9.78
C ALA A 115 3.94 2.01 11.27
N PHE A 116 3.41 0.91 11.82
CA PHE A 116 3.02 0.82 13.23
C PHE A 116 4.17 0.41 14.17
N GLY A 117 5.40 0.29 13.68
CA GLY A 117 6.60 0.06 14.49
C GLY A 117 6.87 -1.41 14.77
N ASP A 118 7.27 -1.74 16.01
CA ASP A 118 7.56 -3.12 16.37
C ASP A 118 6.28 -3.97 16.25
N ASN A 119 6.33 -5.02 15.43
CA ASN A 119 5.16 -5.87 15.18
C ASN A 119 4.81 -6.78 16.37
N ARG A 120 5.10 -6.35 17.60
CA ARG A 120 4.81 -7.09 18.83
C ARG A 120 3.40 -6.78 19.36
N GLY A 121 2.82 -5.64 18.97
CA GLY A 121 1.42 -5.30 19.25
C GLY A 121 0.41 -5.99 18.32
N THR A 122 -0.84 -6.09 18.75
CA THR A 122 -1.92 -6.72 17.97
C THR A 122 -2.17 -6.02 16.63
N VAL A 123 -2.10 -4.69 16.56
CA VAL A 123 -2.38 -3.93 15.34
C VAL A 123 -1.39 -4.27 14.23
N GLY A 124 -0.09 -4.24 14.51
CA GLY A 124 0.96 -4.52 13.54
C GLY A 124 1.12 -6.00 13.16
N THR A 125 0.62 -6.94 13.98
CA THR A 125 0.86 -8.38 13.78
C THR A 125 0.43 -8.85 12.38
N GLY A 126 1.42 -9.17 11.54
CA GLY A 126 1.22 -9.57 10.14
C GLY A 126 0.53 -10.93 9.98
N PRO A 127 1.12 -12.03 10.49
CA PRO A 127 0.57 -13.37 10.32
C PRO A 127 -0.81 -13.51 10.98
N TRP A 128 -1.76 -14.07 10.22
CA TRP A 128 -3.15 -14.23 10.64
C TRP A 128 -3.29 -15.03 11.94
N ASP A 129 -2.55 -16.13 12.05
CA ASP A 129 -2.64 -17.06 13.18
C ASP A 129 -2.16 -16.40 14.49
N LEU A 130 -1.09 -15.63 14.42
CA LEU A 130 -0.54 -14.88 15.54
C LEU A 130 -1.44 -13.70 15.90
N HIS A 131 -1.96 -12.99 14.89
CA HIS A 131 -2.92 -11.90 15.08
C HIS A 131 -4.17 -12.41 15.79
N ARG A 132 -4.72 -13.56 15.36
CA ARG A 132 -5.89 -14.21 15.98
C ARG A 132 -5.64 -14.51 17.46
N ARG A 133 -4.50 -15.10 17.80
CA ARG A 133 -4.12 -15.43 19.19
C ARG A 133 -4.00 -14.17 20.06
N ARG A 134 -3.33 -13.13 19.57
CA ARG A 134 -3.16 -11.85 20.28
C ARG A 134 -4.49 -11.12 20.46
N ARG A 135 -5.34 -11.08 19.43
CA ARG A 135 -6.67 -10.45 19.48
C ARG A 135 -7.59 -11.16 20.48
N ALA A 136 -7.54 -12.49 20.56
CA ALA A 136 -8.33 -13.29 21.49
C ALA A 136 -8.00 -12.97 22.95
N ALA A 137 -6.72 -12.79 23.29
CA ALA A 137 -6.31 -12.40 24.64
C ALA A 137 -6.90 -11.05 25.09
N MET A 138 -7.14 -10.12 24.14
CA MET A 138 -7.72 -8.81 24.41
C MET A 138 -9.26 -8.79 24.36
N ALA A 139 -9.90 -9.82 23.80
CA ALA A 139 -11.34 -9.82 23.52
C ALA A 139 -12.21 -9.59 24.76
N LYS A 140 -11.80 -10.14 25.92
CA LYS A 140 -12.53 -10.00 27.19
C LYS A 140 -12.71 -8.54 27.62
N PHE A 141 -11.76 -7.65 27.33
CA PHE A 141 -11.82 -6.26 27.76
C PHE A 141 -12.89 -5.46 27.01
N PHE A 142 -13.29 -5.93 25.82
CA PHE A 142 -14.29 -5.32 24.97
C PHE A 142 -15.62 -6.09 24.97
N SER A 143 -15.85 -6.96 25.97
CA SER A 143 -17.15 -7.65 26.12
C SER A 143 -18.23 -6.65 26.57
N ALA A 144 -19.48 -6.90 26.19
CA ALA A 144 -20.62 -6.05 26.58
C ALA A 144 -20.68 -5.82 28.09
N ALA A 145 -20.43 -6.87 28.89
CA ALA A 145 -20.36 -6.78 30.34
C ALA A 145 -19.25 -5.83 30.84
N ASN A 146 -18.05 -5.89 30.24
CA ASN A 146 -16.96 -4.99 30.63
C ASN A 146 -17.18 -3.56 30.14
N VAL A 147 -17.81 -3.38 28.97
CA VAL A 147 -18.20 -2.06 28.46
C VAL A 147 -19.21 -1.42 29.42
N ALA A 148 -20.31 -2.11 29.74
CA ALA A 148 -21.33 -1.62 30.66
C ALA A 148 -20.75 -1.30 32.05
N ARG A 149 -19.80 -2.11 32.53
CA ARG A 149 -19.10 -1.87 33.81
C ARG A 149 -18.25 -0.59 33.80
N LEU A 150 -17.68 -0.21 32.65
CA LEU A 150 -16.80 0.95 32.52
C LEU A 150 -17.52 2.22 32.09
N GLU A 151 -18.69 2.10 31.46
CA GLU A 151 -19.50 3.22 30.95
C GLU A 151 -19.73 4.34 31.97
N PRO A 152 -20.17 4.08 33.23
CA PRO A 152 -20.38 5.16 34.21
C PRO A 152 -19.10 5.96 34.51
N LYS A 153 -17.91 5.33 34.43
CA LYS A 153 -16.63 6.01 34.67
C LYS A 153 -16.21 6.92 33.52
N VAL A 154 -16.62 6.59 32.29
CA VAL A 154 -16.35 7.40 31.10
C VAL A 154 -17.28 8.61 31.08
N LEU A 155 -18.55 8.42 31.47
CA LEU A 155 -19.57 9.47 31.50
C LEU A 155 -19.45 10.44 32.68
N ALA A 156 -18.78 10.05 33.77
CA ALA A 156 -18.55 10.91 34.94
C ALA A 156 -17.47 12.00 34.72
N ARG A 157 -17.18 12.36 33.46
CA ARG A 157 -16.22 13.41 33.07
C ARG A 157 -16.91 14.73 32.77
#